data_AF-A0A952VV97-F1
#
_entry.id   AF-A0A952VV97-F1
#
_cell.length_a   1.000
_cell.length_b   1.000
_cell.length_c   1.000
_cell.angle_alpha   90.00
_cell.angle_beta   90.00
_cell.angle_gamma   90.00
#
_symmetry.space_group_name_H-M   'P 1'
#
loop_
_entity.id
_entity.type
_entity.pdbx_description
1 polymer ?
#
loop_
_entity_poly.entity_id
_entity_poly.type
_entity_poly.pdbx_seq_one_letter_code
_entity_poly.pdbx_strand_id
1 'polypeptide(L)'
;MEKGLIISPYEIVGSPLCVASDDGQKVFERIAGALKGGKSVMVSFRNVSSLTSAFLNAAIGQLYGSFSQEEIRARLKVKDMAQADLALLKRVVDTAKEYFKDPDRFRKAEQAALRGQNA
;
A
#
# COMPACT_ATOMS: atom_id res chain seq x y z
N MET A 1 24.51 11.21 6.34
CA MET A 1 23.47 10.97 5.32
C MET A 1 22.79 9.66 5.66
N GLU A 2 21.56 9.68 6.14
CA GLU A 2 20.84 8.43 6.43
C GLU A 2 20.60 7.68 5.12
N LYS A 3 21.24 6.52 4.96
CA LYS A 3 21.00 5.62 3.83
C LYS A 3 19.58 5.07 3.97
N GLY A 4 18.63 5.65 3.23
CA GLY A 4 17.30 5.07 3.09
C GLY A 4 17.38 3.68 2.46
N LEU A 5 16.55 2.74 2.91
CA LEU A 5 16.44 1.40 2.35
C LEU A 5 15.63 1.45 1.06
N ILE A 6 16.17 0.91 -0.03
CA ILE A 6 15.41 0.73 -1.27
C ILE A 6 14.77 -0.66 -1.24
N ILE A 7 13.46 -0.72 -1.50
CA ILE A 7 12.70 -1.97 -1.60
C ILE A 7 12.13 -2.08 -3.01
N SER A 8 12.36 -3.21 -3.67
CA SER A 8 11.85 -3.49 -5.01
C SER A 8 10.74 -4.53 -4.95
N PRO A 9 9.49 -4.18 -5.31
CA PRO A 9 8.41 -5.16 -5.47
C PRO A 9 8.77 -6.26 -6.45
N TYR A 10 9.44 -5.92 -7.56
CA TYR A 10 9.89 -6.89 -8.56
C TYR A 10 10.82 -7.96 -7.96
N GLU A 11 11.77 -7.58 -7.09
CA GLU A 11 12.71 -8.53 -6.47
C GLU A 11 12.02 -9.41 -5.41
N ILE A 12 10.99 -8.89 -4.74
CA ILE A 12 10.25 -9.63 -3.71
C ILE A 12 9.29 -10.63 -4.34
N VAL A 13 8.61 -10.22 -5.41
CA VAL A 13 7.61 -11.04 -6.11
C VAL A 13 8.30 -12.00 -7.09
N GLY A 14 9.43 -11.60 -7.67
CA GLY A 14 10.12 -12.36 -8.71
C GLY A 14 9.48 -12.25 -10.09
N SER A 15 8.57 -11.30 -10.29
CA SER A 15 7.80 -11.12 -11.53
C SER A 15 7.46 -9.64 -11.76
N PRO A 16 7.35 -9.18 -13.02
CA PRO A 16 6.87 -7.84 -13.33
C PRO A 16 5.37 -7.65 -13.05
N LEU A 17 4.63 -8.73 -12.79
CA LEU A 17 3.19 -8.73 -12.52
C LEU A 17 2.92 -8.62 -11.02
N CYS A 18 2.79 -7.39 -10.52
CA CYS A 18 2.47 -7.09 -9.13
C CYS A 18 0.95 -6.93 -8.96
N VAL A 19 0.23 -8.05 -9.02
CA VAL A 19 -1.25 -8.05 -9.13
C VAL A 19 -1.97 -8.73 -7.97
N ALA A 20 -1.34 -9.70 -7.31
CA ALA A 20 -1.95 -10.48 -6.23
C ALA A 20 -1.81 -9.79 -4.87
N SER A 21 -2.83 -9.91 -4.02
CA SER A 21 -2.78 -9.41 -2.63
C SER A 21 -1.64 -10.04 -1.83
N ASP A 22 -1.41 -11.35 -2.01
CA ASP A 22 -0.43 -12.11 -1.25
C ASP A 22 1.00 -11.67 -1.57
N ASP A 23 1.25 -11.28 -2.82
CA ASP A 23 2.51 -10.67 -3.22
C ASP A 23 2.66 -9.25 -2.65
N GLY A 24 1.57 -8.49 -2.60
CA GLY A 24 1.54 -7.20 -1.92
C GLY A 24 1.83 -7.33 -0.42
N GLN A 25 1.35 -8.39 0.22
CA GLN A 25 1.59 -8.67 1.64
C GLN A 25 3.08 -8.86 1.95
N LYS A 26 3.81 -9.60 1.10
CA LYS A 26 5.28 -9.77 1.24
C LYS A 26 6.00 -8.43 1.17
N VAL A 27 5.56 -7.53 0.29
CA VAL A 27 6.13 -6.18 0.17
C VAL A 27 5.82 -5.33 1.40
N PHE A 28 4.58 -5.39 1.90
CA PHE A 28 4.19 -4.73 3.14
C PHE A 28 5.07 -5.16 4.32
N GLU A 29 5.30 -6.45 4.52
CA GLU A 29 6.10 -6.95 5.65
C GLU A 29 7.53 -6.38 5.64
N ARG A 30 8.14 -6.30 4.45
CA ARG A 30 9.48 -5.70 4.27
C ARG A 30 9.47 -4.21 4.59
N ILE A 31 8.48 -3.46 4.11
CA ILE A 31 8.35 -2.02 4.37
C ILE A 31 8.09 -1.78 5.85
N ALA A 32 7.10 -2.47 6.43
CA ALA A 32 6.70 -2.33 7.82
C ALA A 32 7.84 -2.69 8.77
N GLY A 33 8.60 -3.75 8.50
CA GLY A 33 9.78 -4.12 9.28
C GLY A 33 10.85 -3.02 9.28
N ALA A 34 11.11 -2.42 8.11
CA ALA A 34 12.06 -1.32 8.00
C ALA A 34 11.57 -0.04 8.72
N LEU A 35 10.29 0.30 8.59
CA LEU A 35 9.67 1.44 9.27
C LEU A 35 9.65 1.26 10.79
N LYS A 36 9.33 0.07 11.30
CA LYS A 36 9.44 -0.25 12.74
C LYS A 36 10.87 -0.12 13.24
N GLY A 37 11.86 -0.48 12.42
CA GLY A 37 13.28 -0.33 12.71
C GLY A 37 13.86 1.09 12.57
N GLY A 38 13.04 2.13 12.49
CA GLY A 38 13.51 3.53 12.42
C GLY A 38 14.09 3.96 11.06
N LYS A 39 14.06 3.11 10.03
CA LYS A 39 14.62 3.43 8.70
C LYS A 39 13.65 4.18 7.79
N SER A 40 14.16 5.05 6.92
CA SER A 40 13.41 5.59 5.78
C SER A 40 13.43 4.59 4.62
N VAL A 41 12.31 4.47 3.90
CA VAL A 41 12.07 3.48 2.85
C VAL A 41 11.74 4.18 1.53
N MET A 42 12.40 3.76 0.46
CA MET A 42 12.11 4.12 -0.92
C MET A 42 11.65 2.87 -1.69
N VAL A 43 10.38 2.81 -2.06
CA VAL A 43 9.85 1.71 -2.88
C VAL A 43 10.08 2.03 -4.36
N SER A 44 10.79 1.14 -5.05
CA SER A 44 11.16 1.30 -6.46
C SER A 44 10.32 0.36 -7.32
N PHE A 45 9.38 0.90 -8.10
CA PHE A 45 8.54 0.11 -9.02
C PHE A 45 9.22 -0.19 -10.37
N ARG A 46 10.54 -0.03 -10.43
CA ARG A 46 11.36 -0.41 -11.58
C ARG A 46 11.11 -1.88 -11.94
N ASN A 47 10.97 -2.15 -13.24
CA ASN A 47 10.66 -3.47 -13.82
C ASN A 47 9.28 -4.03 -13.49
N VAL A 48 8.41 -3.26 -12.82
CA VAL A 48 7.00 -3.63 -12.66
C VAL A 48 6.25 -3.16 -13.90
N SER A 49 5.54 -4.06 -14.57
CA SER A 49 4.75 -3.76 -15.78
C SER A 49 3.26 -3.63 -15.49
N SER A 50 2.78 -4.20 -14.39
CA SER A 50 1.36 -4.20 -14.06
C SER A 50 1.14 -4.16 -12.56
N LEU A 51 0.21 -3.30 -12.16
CA LEU A 51 -0.21 -3.09 -10.78
C LEU A 51 -1.74 -3.16 -10.68
N THR A 52 -2.24 -3.75 -9.61
CA THR A 52 -3.67 -3.72 -9.27
C THR A 52 -3.89 -2.96 -7.98
N SER A 53 -5.13 -2.50 -7.77
CA SER A 53 -5.56 -1.96 -6.48
C SER A 53 -5.41 -2.99 -5.36
N ALA A 54 -5.66 -4.27 -5.61
CA ALA A 54 -5.51 -5.34 -4.63
C ALA A 54 -4.05 -5.45 -4.12
N PHE A 55 -3.08 -5.48 -5.04
CA PHE A 55 -1.67 -5.49 -4.68
C PHE A 55 -1.26 -4.22 -3.93
N LEU A 56 -1.62 -3.04 -4.45
CA LEU A 56 -1.24 -1.77 -3.83
C LEU A 56 -1.90 -1.55 -2.46
N ASN A 57 -3.15 -1.97 -2.30
CA ASN A 57 -3.83 -1.95 -1.00
C ASN A 57 -3.10 -2.84 0.00
N ALA A 58 -2.71 -4.06 -0.41
CA ALA A 58 -1.97 -4.95 0.46
C ALA A 58 -0.57 -4.42 0.81
N ALA A 59 0.18 -3.92 -0.17
CA ALA A 59 1.55 -3.45 0.01
C ALA A 59 1.66 -2.10 0.75
N ILE A 60 0.81 -1.13 0.38
CA ILE A 60 0.91 0.26 0.82
C ILE A 60 -0.32 0.69 1.62
N GLY A 61 -1.53 0.34 1.18
CA GLY A 61 -2.77 0.75 1.85
C GLY A 61 -2.83 0.30 3.31
N GLN A 62 -2.47 -0.95 3.59
CA GLN A 62 -2.45 -1.50 4.95
C GLN A 62 -1.46 -0.81 5.90
N LEU A 63 -0.43 -0.11 5.38
CA LEU A 63 0.51 0.64 6.23
C LEU A 63 -0.22 1.72 7.06
N TYR A 64 -1.30 2.30 6.52
CA TYR A 64 -2.10 3.31 7.21
C TYR A 64 -2.89 2.78 8.42
N GLY A 65 -3.01 1.46 8.56
CA GLY A 65 -3.54 0.82 9.76
C GLY A 65 -2.48 0.51 10.82
N SER A 66 -1.19 0.58 10.46
CA SER A 66 -0.07 0.24 11.35
C SER A 66 0.81 1.43 11.74
N PHE A 67 0.76 2.52 10.98
CA PHE A 67 1.60 3.72 11.16
C PHE A 67 0.76 4.98 10.99
N SER A 68 1.16 6.07 11.64
CA SER A 68 0.52 7.37 11.43
C SER A 68 0.75 7.90 10.01
N GLN A 69 -0.15 8.76 9.55
CA GLN A 69 -0.04 9.39 8.23
C GLN A 69 1.26 10.24 8.13
N GLU A 70 1.64 10.87 9.24
CA GLU A 70 2.84 11.68 9.40
C GLU A 70 4.10 10.82 9.21
N GLU A 71 4.17 9.67 9.89
CA GLU A 71 5.30 8.74 9.76
C GLU A 71 5.45 8.23 8.33
N ILE A 72 4.35 7.79 7.71
CA ILE A 72 4.37 7.31 6.32
C ILE A 72 4.83 8.44 5.39
N ARG A 73 4.31 9.66 5.53
CA ARG A 73 4.66 10.78 4.66
C ARG A 73 6.13 11.20 4.80
N ALA A 74 6.68 11.13 6.02
CA ALA A 74 8.06 11.47 6.30
C ALA A 74 9.04 10.40 5.81
N ARG A 75 8.69 9.12 5.99
CA ARG A 75 9.65 8.01 5.89
C ARG A 75 9.42 7.06 4.72
N LEU A 76 8.28 7.11 4.04
CA LEU A 76 7.99 6.29 2.86
C LEU A 76 7.92 7.17 1.60
N LYS A 77 8.71 6.80 0.58
CA LYS A 77 8.68 7.41 -0.76
C LYS A 77 8.54 6.33 -1.82
N VAL A 78 8.00 6.69 -2.97
CA VAL A 78 7.88 5.81 -4.15
C VAL A 78 8.64 6.42 -5.32
N LYS A 79 9.24 5.59 -6.18
CA LYS A 79 9.91 6.00 -7.42
C LYS A 79 9.72 4.95 -8.52
N ASP A 80 10.12 5.31 -9.74
CA ASP A 80 10.11 4.43 -10.92
C ASP A 80 8.70 3.87 -11.22
N MET A 81 7.67 4.69 -11.03
CA MET A 81 6.26 4.34 -11.20
C MET A 81 5.65 5.16 -12.35
N ALA A 82 4.87 4.54 -13.23
CA ALA A 82 4.24 5.25 -14.34
C ALA A 82 3.15 6.22 -13.86
N GLN A 83 2.90 7.29 -14.62
CA GLN A 83 1.93 8.33 -14.23
C GLN A 83 0.51 7.77 -14.06
N ALA A 84 0.10 6.82 -14.91
CA ALA A 84 -1.19 6.15 -14.80
C ALA A 84 -1.31 5.38 -13.47
N ASP A 85 -0.24 4.69 -13.05
CA ASP A 85 -0.22 3.94 -11.80
C ASP A 85 -0.17 4.86 -10.58
N LEU A 86 0.46 6.04 -10.68
CA LEU A 86 0.44 7.02 -9.59
C LEU A 86 -1.00 7.46 -9.23
N ALA A 87 -1.89 7.56 -10.23
CA ALA A 87 -3.29 7.85 -9.98
C ALA A 87 -3.99 6.69 -9.24
N LEU A 88 -3.65 5.44 -9.59
CA LEU A 88 -4.14 4.25 -8.89
C LEU A 88 -3.64 4.22 -7.43
N LEU A 89 -2.35 4.46 -7.21
CA LEU A 89 -1.76 4.54 -5.87
C LEU A 89 -2.41 5.65 -5.04
N LYS A 90 -2.66 6.82 -5.62
CA LYS A 90 -3.33 7.92 -4.93
C LYS A 90 -4.71 7.50 -4.44
N ARG A 91 -5.52 6.84 -5.29
CA ARG A 91 -6.85 6.34 -4.90
C ARG A 91 -6.75 5.35 -3.74
N VAL A 92 -5.85 4.37 -3.84
CA VAL A 92 -5.57 3.39 -2.77
C VAL A 92 -5.22 4.08 -1.44
N VAL A 93 -4.31 5.05 -1.48
CA VAL A 93 -3.87 5.80 -0.30
C VAL A 93 -5.02 6.63 0.30
N ASP A 94 -5.81 7.29 -0.54
CA ASP A 94 -6.94 8.10 -0.08
C ASP A 94 -8.01 7.22 0.57
N THR A 95 -8.39 6.10 -0.06
CA THR A 95 -9.32 5.12 0.50
C THR A 95 -8.81 4.53 1.82
N ALA A 96 -7.52 4.16 1.90
CA ALA A 96 -6.94 3.63 3.13
C ALA A 96 -7.00 4.65 4.27
N LYS A 97 -6.67 5.92 4.01
CA LYS A 97 -6.77 6.98 5.02
C LYS A 97 -8.20 7.17 5.51
N GLU A 98 -9.18 7.16 4.61
CA GLU A 98 -10.59 7.28 5.01
C GLU A 98 -11.03 6.09 5.85
N TYR A 99 -10.68 4.88 5.42
CA TYR A 99 -10.99 3.64 6.14
C TYR A 99 -10.41 3.63 7.55
N PHE A 100 -9.13 3.98 7.72
CA PHE A 100 -8.46 3.95 9.03
C PHE A 100 -8.74 5.18 9.90
N LYS A 101 -9.34 6.25 9.36
CA LYS A 101 -9.85 7.38 10.16
C LYS A 101 -11.13 7.02 10.93
N ASP A 102 -11.98 6.18 10.34
CA ASP A 102 -13.26 5.77 10.93
C ASP A 102 -13.64 4.34 10.48
N PRO A 103 -12.94 3.32 11.00
CA PRO A 103 -13.13 1.94 10.55
C PRO A 103 -14.54 1.40 10.87
N ASP A 104 -15.22 1.96 11.88
CA ASP A 104 -16.58 1.57 12.24
C ASP A 104 -17.63 2.11 11.26
N ARG A 105 -17.44 3.32 10.71
CA ARG A 105 -18.31 3.87 9.67
C ARG A 105 -18.23 3.08 8.37
N PHE A 106 -17.04 2.65 7.97
CA PHE A 106 -16.87 1.80 6.78
C PHE A 106 -17.45 0.39 7.00
N ARG A 107 -17.22 -0.24 8.16
CA ARG A 107 -17.83 -1.54 8.49
C ARG A 107 -19.36 -1.49 8.47
N LYS A 108 -19.98 -0.41 8.96
CA LYS A 108 -21.45 -0.25 8.91
C LYS A 108 -21.98 -0.03 7.49
N ALA A 109 -21.27 0.71 6.65
CA ALA A 109 -21.66 0.93 5.25
C ALA A 109 -21.61 -0.36 4.43
N GLU A 110 -20.57 -1.18 4.64
CA GLU A 110 -20.42 -2.48 3.97
C GLU A 110 -21.49 -3.49 4.42
N GLN A 111 -21.80 -3.55 5.73
CA GLN A 111 -22.89 -4.37 6.26
C GLN A 111 -24.27 -3.92 5.76
N ALA A 112 -24.50 -2.61 5.60
CA ALA A 112 -25.74 -2.09 5.05
C ALA A 112 -25.89 -2.42 3.54
N ALA A 113 -24.81 -2.34 2.77
CA ALA A 113 -24.80 -2.69 1.34
C ALA A 113 -25.01 -4.20 1.09
N LEU A 114 -24.50 -5.08 1.96
CA LEU A 114 -24.79 -6.51 1.90
C LEU A 114 -26.24 -6.85 2.27
N ARG A 115 -26.86 -6.08 3.18
CA ARG A 115 -28.26 -6.29 3.58
C ARG A 115 -29.27 -5.84 2.51
N GLY A 116 -28.90 -4.91 1.64
CA GLY A 116 -29.76 -4.42 0.55
C GLY A 116 -29.89 -5.33 -0.68
N GLN A 117 -29.14 -6.44 -0.76
CA GLN A 117 -29.20 -7.40 -1.87
C GLN A 117 -30.05 -8.65 -1.57
N ASN A 118 -30.63 -8.74 -0.37
CA ASN A 118 -31.49 -9.85 0.06
C ASN A 118 -32.91 -9.38 0.46
N ALA A 119 -33.35 -8.22 -0.04
CA ALA A 119 -34.70 -7.69 0.18
C ALA A 119 -35.57 -7.89 -1.05
#